data_AF-A0A6L5FWU9-F1
#
_entry.id   AF-A0A6L5FWU9-F1
#
_cell.length_a   1.000
_cell.length_b   1.000
_cell.length_c   1.000
_cell.angle_alpha   90.00
_cell.angle_beta   90.00
_cell.angle_gamma   90.00
#
_symmetry.space_group_name_H-M   'P 1'
#
loop_
_entity.id
_entity.type
_entity.pdbx_description
1 polymer ?
#
loop_
_entity_poly.entity_id
_entity_poly.type
_entity_poly.pdbx_seq_one_letter_code
_entity_poly.pdbx_strand_id
1 'polypeptide(L)'
;MTDERRAPTRRHSLMGKDLDGNTIVLSFTISHSLYTCPGCRGQIEVGREHTLVRYVEPDGEAWHQHWHRDCARTLEREMKNIQTRPASELQGRRGPKPRRRR
;
A
#
# COMPACT_ATOMS: atom_id res chain seq x y z
N MET A 1 1.94 -4.31 26.92
CA MET A 1 1.00 -4.47 25.79
C MET A 1 1.64 -3.84 24.57
N THR A 2 2.24 -4.68 23.74
CA THR A 2 3.09 -4.28 22.62
C THR A 2 2.22 -3.76 21.47
N ASP A 3 2.16 -2.43 21.33
CA ASP A 3 1.67 -1.75 20.12
C ASP A 3 2.69 -2.00 19.00
N GLU A 4 2.77 -3.23 18.50
CA GLU A 4 3.57 -3.56 17.33
C GLU A 4 2.87 -2.95 16.11
N ARG A 5 3.18 -1.68 15.84
CA ARG A 5 2.91 -0.99 14.57
C ARG A 5 3.65 -1.75 13.46
N ARG A 6 3.00 -2.79 12.98
CA ARG A 6 3.55 -3.78 12.05
C ARG A 6 3.49 -3.21 10.65
N ALA A 7 4.60 -2.65 10.20
CA ALA A 7 4.82 -2.33 8.81
C ALA A 7 4.33 -3.48 7.91
N PRO A 8 3.74 -3.17 6.73
CA PRO A 8 3.23 -4.20 5.84
C PRO A 8 4.33 -5.17 5.47
N THR A 9 3.98 -6.46 5.46
CA THR A 9 4.89 -7.56 5.15
C THR A 9 4.37 -8.33 3.94
N ARG A 10 5.18 -9.25 3.40
CA ARG A 10 4.73 -10.15 2.32
C ARG A 10 3.46 -10.95 2.65
N ARG A 11 3.19 -11.19 3.94
CA ARG A 11 2.06 -11.99 4.42
C ARG A 11 0.86 -11.16 4.85
N HIS A 12 1.09 -9.92 5.27
CA HIS A 12 0.04 -9.08 5.84
C HIS A 12 0.12 -7.65 5.31
N SER A 13 -1.04 -7.10 5.00
CA SER A 13 -1.25 -5.69 4.66
C SER A 13 -1.95 -4.99 5.81
N LEU A 14 -1.82 -3.68 5.88
CA LEU A 14 -2.60 -2.84 6.79
C LEU A 14 -3.72 -2.16 6.01
N MET A 15 -4.88 -2.07 6.62
CA MET A 15 -6.03 -1.34 6.10
C MET A 15 -6.55 -0.40 7.19
N GLY A 16 -6.90 0.81 6.82
CA GLY A 16 -7.48 1.79 7.73
C GLY A 16 -8.25 2.86 6.97
N LYS A 17 -8.59 3.94 7.66
CA LYS A 17 -9.20 5.13 7.06
C LYS A 17 -8.41 6.39 7.37
N ASP A 18 -8.38 7.35 6.45
CA ASP A 18 -7.89 8.70 6.76
C ASP A 18 -8.96 9.57 7.43
N LEU A 19 -8.65 10.85 7.59
CA LEU A 19 -9.54 11.86 8.15
C LEU A 19 -10.73 12.17 7.25
N ASP A 20 -10.57 12.03 5.93
CA ASP A 20 -11.59 12.32 4.93
C ASP A 20 -12.52 11.12 4.68
N GLY A 21 -12.23 9.99 5.32
CA GLY A 21 -13.04 8.77 5.28
C GLY A 21 -12.66 7.81 4.16
N ASN A 22 -11.59 8.11 3.40
CA ASN A 22 -11.05 7.24 2.36
C ASN A 22 -10.47 5.99 3.00
N THR A 23 -10.61 4.87 2.30
CA THR A 23 -9.99 3.62 2.73
C THR A 23 -8.54 3.60 2.25
N ILE A 24 -7.61 3.48 3.18
CA ILE A 24 -6.19 3.38 2.89
C ILE A 24 -5.74 1.93 3.10
N VAL A 25 -5.02 1.39 2.13
CA VAL A 25 -4.41 0.06 2.20
C VAL A 25 -2.91 0.14 1.96
N LEU A 26 -2.12 -0.26 2.95
CA LEU A 26 -0.66 -0.38 2.87
C LEU A 26 -0.30 -1.83 2.61
N SER A 27 0.40 -2.09 1.50
CA SER A 27 0.83 -3.44 1.11
C SER A 27 2.31 -3.48 0.80
N PHE A 28 2.95 -4.60 1.12
CA PHE A 28 4.33 -4.87 0.72
C PHE A 28 4.41 -5.11 -0.79
N THR A 29 5.46 -4.59 -1.43
CA THR A 29 5.78 -4.90 -2.82
C THR A 29 7.28 -4.74 -3.11
N ILE A 30 7.70 -5.20 -4.28
CA ILE A 30 9.06 -5.02 -4.83
C ILE A 30 8.93 -4.11 -6.04
N SER A 31 9.88 -3.19 -6.23
CA SER A 31 9.83 -2.24 -7.33
C SER A 31 10.16 -2.89 -8.69
N HIS A 32 9.34 -2.62 -9.70
CA HIS A 32 9.57 -3.03 -11.09
C HIS A 32 10.06 -1.86 -11.96
N SER A 33 10.10 -0.64 -11.42
CA SER A 33 10.46 0.59 -12.14
C SER A 33 11.08 1.59 -11.16
N LEU A 34 11.55 2.73 -11.64
CA LEU A 34 11.99 3.81 -10.77
C LEU A 34 10.76 4.61 -10.33
N TYR A 35 10.52 4.72 -9.02
CA TYR A 35 9.44 5.54 -8.48
C TYR A 35 10.00 6.65 -7.58
N THR A 36 9.26 7.75 -7.44
CA THR A 36 9.58 8.81 -6.49
C THR A 36 8.73 8.65 -5.25
N CYS A 37 9.35 8.53 -4.08
CA CYS A 37 8.62 8.47 -2.83
C CYS A 37 8.06 9.85 -2.47
N PRO A 38 6.75 10.00 -2.20
CA PRO A 38 6.17 11.29 -1.84
C PRO A 38 6.61 11.77 -0.44
N GLY A 39 6.97 10.87 0.47
CA GLY A 39 7.38 11.22 1.84
C GLY A 39 8.75 11.91 1.93
N CYS A 40 9.75 11.43 1.19
CA CYS A 40 11.12 11.99 1.22
C CYS A 40 11.59 12.58 -0.11
N ARG A 41 10.78 12.48 -1.19
CA ARG A 41 11.14 12.83 -2.58
C ARG A 41 12.32 12.05 -3.15
N GLY A 42 12.83 11.06 -2.42
CA GLY A 42 13.90 10.16 -2.86
C GLY A 42 13.39 9.09 -3.82
N GLN A 43 14.31 8.51 -4.59
CA GLN A 43 14.00 7.44 -5.53
C GLN A 43 13.84 6.08 -4.83
N ILE A 44 12.90 5.29 -5.32
CA ILE A 44 12.74 3.87 -5.03
C ILE A 44 13.29 3.11 -6.23
N GLU A 45 14.50 2.58 -6.09
CA GLU A 45 15.19 1.86 -7.16
C GLU A 45 14.46 0.56 -7.53
N VAL A 46 14.69 0.09 -8.75
CA VAL A 46 14.20 -1.22 -9.23
C VAL A 46 14.72 -2.34 -8.32
N GLY A 47 13.86 -3.31 -8.02
CA GLY A 47 14.18 -4.44 -7.13
C GLY A 47 14.13 -4.12 -5.63
N ARG A 48 13.91 -2.86 -5.23
CA ARG A 48 13.79 -2.49 -3.81
C ARG A 48 12.42 -2.81 -3.24
N GLU A 49 12.42 -3.29 -2.01
CA GLU A 49 11.22 -3.44 -1.21
C GLU A 49 10.65 -2.07 -0.82
N HIS A 50 9.35 -1.91 -0.98
CA HIS A 50 8.66 -0.66 -0.66
C HIS A 50 7.18 -0.92 -0.33
N THR A 51 6.49 0.10 0.16
CA THR A 51 5.06 0.04 0.48
C THR A 51 4.26 0.63 -0.66
N LEU A 52 3.34 -0.16 -1.21
CA LEU A 52 2.30 0.34 -2.10
C LEU A 52 1.13 0.82 -1.24
N VAL A 53 0.83 2.10 -1.32
CA VAL A 53 -0.31 2.72 -0.62
C VAL A 53 -1.42 2.89 -1.63
N ARG A 54 -2.57 2.25 -1.40
CA ARG A 54 -3.79 2.45 -2.19
C ARG A 54 -4.76 3.30 -1.40
N TYR A 55 -5.31 4.31 -2.04
CA TYR A 55 -6.39 5.13 -1.54
C TYR A 55 -7.64 4.77 -2.32
N VAL A 56 -8.75 4.57 -1.61
CA VAL A 56 -10.06 4.30 -2.21
C VAL A 56 -11.05 5.28 -1.60
N GLU A 57 -11.55 6.19 -2.43
CA GLU A 57 -12.56 7.17 -2.04
C GLU A 57 -13.91 6.49 -1.79
N PRO A 58 -14.81 7.13 -1.03
CA PRO A 58 -16.15 6.61 -0.77
C PRO A 58 -16.99 6.36 -2.04
N ASP A 59 -16.72 7.09 -3.12
CA ASP A 59 -17.41 6.95 -4.41
C ASP A 59 -16.82 5.84 -5.30
N GLY A 60 -15.71 5.23 -4.86
CA GLY A 60 -15.04 4.13 -5.55
C GLY A 60 -13.85 4.54 -6.42
N GLU A 61 -13.52 5.83 -6.54
CA GLU A 61 -12.27 6.23 -7.17
C GLU A 61 -11.07 5.69 -6.38
N ALA A 62 -10.04 5.22 -7.08
CA ALA A 62 -8.89 4.61 -6.44
C ALA A 62 -7.58 4.94 -7.17
N TRP A 63 -6.60 5.39 -6.40
CA TRP A 63 -5.23 5.61 -6.87
C TRP A 63 -4.23 4.95 -5.92
N HIS A 64 -2.97 4.93 -6.35
CA HIS A 64 -1.90 4.38 -5.54
C HIS A 64 -0.61 5.19 -5.64
N GLN A 65 0.18 5.10 -4.58
CA GLN A 65 1.48 5.72 -4.49
C GLN A 65 2.52 4.72 -3.98
N HIS A 66 3.76 4.93 -4.39
CA HIS A 66 4.89 4.10 -4.00
C HIS A 66 5.70 4.82 -2.93
N TRP A 67 5.76 4.24 -1.73
CA TRP A 67 6.43 4.83 -0.58
C TRP A 67 7.59 3.95 -0.13
N HIS A 68 8.72 4.53 0.26
CA HIS A 68 9.69 3.78 1.06
C HIS A 68 9.02 3.23 2.32
N ARG A 69 9.47 2.06 2.77
CA ARG A 69 8.89 1.38 3.94
C ARG A 69 8.86 2.28 5.17
N ASP A 70 9.94 3.01 5.42
CA ASP A 70 10.04 3.89 6.59
C ASP A 70 9.23 5.17 6.42
N CYS A 71 9.15 5.72 5.21
CA CYS A 71 8.31 6.89 4.93
C CYS A 71 6.82 6.56 5.13
N ALA A 72 6.38 5.36 4.74
CA ALA A 72 4.98 4.95 4.89
C ALA A 72 4.51 4.85 6.35
N ARG A 73 5.43 4.82 7.33
CA ARG A 73 5.08 4.77 8.76
C ARG A 73 4.36 6.02 9.25
N THR A 74 4.46 7.15 8.55
CA THR A 74 3.68 8.35 8.90
C THR A 74 2.19 8.09 8.67
N LEU A 75 1.84 7.45 7.55
CA LEU A 75 0.47 7.07 7.23
C LEU A 75 -0.10 6.08 8.27
N GLU A 76 0.72 5.14 8.75
CA GLU A 76 0.32 4.24 9.84
C GLU A 76 -0.08 4.98 11.12
N ARG A 77 0.45 6.17 11.36
CA ARG A 77 0.11 6.99 12.54
C ARG A 77 -1.14 7.84 12.33
N GLU A 78 -1.42 8.20 11.09
CA GLU A 78 -2.54 9.08 10.72
C GLU A 78 -3.83 8.28 10.44
N MET A 79 -3.70 7.01 10.07
CA MET A 79 -4.84 6.12 9.83
C MET A 79 -5.62 5.83 11.12
N LYS A 80 -6.94 5.84 10.99
CA LYS A 80 -7.90 5.38 12.00
C LYS A 80 -8.35 3.94 11.71
N ASN A 81 -8.79 3.24 12.75
CA ASN A 81 -9.38 1.90 12.67
C ASN A 81 -8.49 0.89 11.93
N ILE A 82 -7.18 0.90 12.24
CA ILE A 82 -6.21 0.06 11.54
C ILE A 82 -6.51 -1.42 11.80
N GLN A 83 -6.59 -2.18 10.72
CA GLN A 83 -6.78 -3.61 10.70
C GLN A 83 -5.62 -4.26 9.94
N THR A 84 -5.06 -5.32 10.51
CA THR A 84 -4.14 -6.19 9.79
C THR A 84 -4.95 -7.21 9.00
N ARG A 85 -4.67 -7.33 7.70
CA ARG A 85 -5.36 -8.26 6.80
C ARG A 85 -4.35 -9.15 6.08
N PRO A 86 -4.69 -10.41 5.77
CA PRO A 86 -3.86 -11.23 4.89
C PRO A 86 -3.61 -10.51 3.56
N ALA A 87 -2.35 -10.48 3.10
CA ALA A 87 -1.99 -9.78 1.87
C ALA A 87 -2.74 -10.34 0.64
N SER A 88 -3.14 -11.61 0.67
CA SER A 88 -3.93 -12.28 -0.37
C SER A 88 -5.34 -11.72 -0.54
N GLU A 89 -5.94 -11.15 0.51
CA GLU A 89 -7.30 -10.58 0.45
C GLU A 89 -7.30 -9.19 -0.21
N LEU A 90 -6.20 -8.44 -0.05
CA LEU A 90 -6.11 -7.03 -0.44
C LEU A 90 -5.28 -6.79 -1.70
N GLN A 91 -4.53 -7.79 -2.15
CA GLN A 91 -4.06 -7.86 -3.53
C GLN A 91 -5.27 -8.09 -4.43
N GLY A 92 -6.00 -7.00 -4.72
CA GLY A 92 -7.15 -6.99 -5.60
C GLY A 92 -6.93 -7.92 -6.78
N ARG A 93 -7.94 -8.76 -7.04
CA ARG A 93 -7.95 -9.76 -8.12
C ARG A 93 -7.29 -9.13 -9.34
N ARG A 94 -6.08 -9.57 -9.69
CA ARG A 94 -5.60 -9.39 -11.06
C ARG A 94 -6.65 -10.11 -11.89
N GLY A 95 -7.60 -9.36 -12.46
CA GLY A 95 -8.49 -9.89 -13.47
C GLY A 95 -7.62 -10.64 -14.49
N PRO A 96 -8.07 -11.79 -15.02
CA PRO A 96 -7.28 -12.55 -15.97
C PRO A 96 -6.80 -11.60 -17.06
N LYS A 97 -5.47 -11.49 -17.24
CA LYS A 97 -4.89 -10.71 -18.33
C LYS A 97 -5.60 -11.16 -19.61
N PRO A 98 -6.20 -10.27 -20.42
CA PRO A 98 -6.82 -10.69 -21.67
C PRO A 98 -5.75 -11.43 -22.48
N ARG A 99 -6.00 -12.73 -22.73
CA ARG A 99 -5.13 -13.54 -23.58
C ARG A 99 -5.23 -12.91 -24.96
N ARG A 100 -4.19 -12.17 -25.38
CA ARG A 100 -4.07 -11.74 -26.78
C ARG A 100 -4.12 -13.01 -27.63
N ARG A 101 -5.22 -13.23 -28.34
CA ARG A 101 -5.29 -14.25 -29.40
C ARG A 101 -4.35 -13.76 -30.50
N ARG A 102 -3.29 -14.54 -30.77
CA ARG A 102 -2.52 -14.44 -32.00
C ARG A 102 -3.29 -15.13 -33.10
#